data_AF-A0A3B9KTS1-F1
#
_entry.id   AF-A0A3B9KTS1-F1
#
_cell.length_a   1.000
_cell.length_b   1.000
_cell.length_c   1.000
_cell.angle_alpha   90.00
_cell.angle_beta   90.00
_cell.angle_gamma   90.00
#
_symmetry.space_group_name_H-M   'P 1'
#
loop_
_entity.id
_entity.type
_entity.pdbx_description
1 polymer ?
#
loop_
_entity_poly.entity_id
_entity_poly.type
_entity_poly.pdbx_seq_one_letter_code
_entity_poly.pdbx_strand_id
1 'polypeptide(L)'
;HVAFGAMAVAAVVGLTNQMFIVMPVTVVSAILLLRTGQNARIKGDASVALISVFALALGYLLMNLFPTSANVSADVCGTLFGSVSILTLSPAEVWVCSGLSLLTVAVFVIFYNRIFAVTFDENFAKATGVKTEIYNLIIAVIIAVVIVLAMNLVGSLLISALIIFPALSAMRVFKSFLSVTVCATVLSVATAFIGLILAIGLPQGVPVGPTIVVVQAVAFGVFYLVGFIKGRVKA
;
A
#
# COMPACT_ATOMS: atom_id res chain seq x y z
N HIS A 1 -3.79 5.43 -4.24
CA HIS A 1 -4.75 6.19 -5.07
C HIS A 1 -4.51 7.68 -5.05
N VAL A 2 -4.55 8.36 -3.89
CA VAL A 2 -4.26 9.81 -3.83
C VAL A 2 -2.87 10.16 -4.35
N ALA A 3 -1.87 9.32 -4.06
CA ALA A 3 -0.52 9.47 -4.61
C ALA A 3 -0.47 9.44 -6.14
N PHE A 4 -1.28 8.59 -6.79
CA PHE A 4 -1.41 8.56 -8.24
C PHE A 4 -2.07 9.84 -8.78
N GLY A 5 -3.16 10.30 -8.15
CA GLY A 5 -3.79 11.58 -8.51
C GLY A 5 -2.82 12.76 -8.39
N ALA A 6 -2.00 12.79 -7.32
CA ALA A 6 -0.97 13.80 -7.14
C ALA A 6 0.13 13.71 -8.20
N MET A 7 0.55 12.51 -8.60
CA MET A 7 1.49 12.32 -9.71
C MET A 7 0.94 12.83 -11.04
N ALA A 8 -0.33 12.53 -11.34
CA ALA A 8 -0.99 13.02 -12.55
C ALA A 8 -1.02 14.55 -12.59
N VAL A 9 -1.38 15.21 -11.48
CA VAL A 9 -1.33 16.67 -11.37
C VAL A 9 0.10 17.19 -11.58
N ALA A 10 1.10 16.59 -10.94
CA ALA A 10 2.50 16.99 -11.08
C ALA A 10 3.01 16.84 -12.53
N ALA A 11 2.60 15.78 -13.22
CA ALA A 11 2.96 15.52 -14.62
C ALA A 11 2.37 16.59 -15.56
N VAL A 12 1.13 17.00 -15.35
CA VAL A 12 0.48 18.05 -16.17
C VAL A 12 1.10 19.43 -15.95
N VAL A 13 1.55 19.73 -14.74
CA VAL A 13 2.21 21.02 -14.42
C VAL A 13 3.65 21.10 -14.97
N GLY A 14 4.20 19.99 -15.50
CA GLY A 14 5.52 19.97 -16.13
C GLY A 14 6.68 20.10 -15.13
N LEU A 15 6.45 19.81 -13.85
CA LEU A 15 7.49 19.89 -12.82
C LEU A 15 8.37 18.62 -12.85
N THR A 16 9.62 18.78 -13.25
CA THR A 16 10.65 17.73 -13.41
C THR A 16 10.87 16.85 -12.17
N ASN A 17 10.52 17.32 -10.97
CA ASN A 17 10.70 16.60 -9.71
C ASN A 17 9.38 16.11 -9.11
N GLN A 18 8.83 15.05 -9.72
CA GLN A 18 7.56 14.43 -9.33
C GLN A 18 7.51 14.05 -7.83
N MET A 19 8.63 13.64 -7.24
CA MET A 19 8.69 13.20 -5.84
C MET A 19 8.47 14.32 -4.81
N PHE A 20 8.89 15.57 -5.11
CA PHE A 20 8.75 16.70 -4.20
C PHE A 20 7.29 17.17 -4.03
N ILE A 21 6.43 16.91 -5.00
CA ILE A 21 5.01 17.31 -4.97
C ILE A 21 4.14 16.17 -4.42
N VAL A 22 4.43 14.95 -4.84
CA VAL A 22 3.62 13.78 -4.46
C VAL A 22 3.74 13.47 -2.97
N MET A 23 4.93 13.62 -2.37
CA MET A 23 5.15 13.36 -0.95
C MET A 23 4.33 14.29 -0.03
N PRO A 24 4.41 15.64 -0.12
CA PRO A 24 3.62 16.51 0.74
C PRO A 24 2.11 16.37 0.52
N VAL A 25 1.65 16.22 -0.74
CA VAL A 25 0.21 16.06 -1.02
C VAL A 25 -0.34 14.77 -0.41
N THR A 26 0.40 13.67 -0.48
CA THR A 26 -0.02 12.40 0.11
C THR A 26 0.01 12.40 1.62
N VAL A 27 1.03 13.01 2.23
CA VAL A 27 1.11 13.17 3.69
C VAL A 27 -0.04 14.05 4.20
N VAL A 28 -0.30 15.19 3.55
CA VAL A 28 -1.43 16.08 3.89
C VAL A 28 -2.75 15.33 3.76
N SER A 29 -2.93 14.54 2.70
CA SER A 29 -4.13 13.72 2.50
C SER A 29 -4.28 12.64 3.55
N ALA A 30 -3.19 11.99 3.97
CA ALA A 30 -3.19 11.01 5.06
C ALA A 30 -3.60 11.65 6.40
N ILE A 31 -3.08 12.85 6.70
CA ILE A 31 -3.43 13.60 7.91
C ILE A 31 -4.90 14.04 7.87
N LEU A 32 -5.39 14.53 6.73
CA LEU A 32 -6.79 14.89 6.52
C LEU A 32 -7.70 13.68 6.75
N LEU A 33 -7.37 12.53 6.16
CA LEU A 33 -8.13 11.29 6.34
C LEU A 33 -8.16 10.84 7.80
N LEU A 34 -7.03 10.92 8.52
CA LEU A 34 -6.98 10.62 9.95
C LEU A 34 -7.89 11.56 10.77
N ARG A 35 -7.83 12.87 10.51
CA ARG A 35 -8.63 13.88 11.21
C ARG A 35 -10.13 13.73 10.92
N THR A 36 -10.50 13.50 9.66
CA THR A 36 -11.88 13.25 9.26
C THR A 36 -12.40 11.93 9.83
N GLY A 37 -11.57 10.88 9.89
CA GLY A 37 -11.95 9.59 10.48
C GLY A 37 -12.27 9.66 11.97
N GLN A 38 -11.64 10.57 12.72
CA GLN A 38 -11.87 10.72 14.16
C GLN A 38 -13.06 11.64 14.52
N ASN A 39 -13.47 12.54 13.62
CA ASN A 39 -14.40 13.62 13.95
C ASN A 39 -15.63 13.73 13.01
N ALA A 40 -15.76 12.86 11.99
CA ALA A 40 -16.81 12.99 10.99
C ALA A 40 -18.09 12.20 11.32
N ARG A 41 -19.23 12.77 10.91
CA ARG A 41 -20.54 12.08 10.83
C ARG A 41 -20.59 10.95 9.78
N ILE A 42 -19.57 10.87 8.92
CA ILE A 42 -19.41 9.86 7.87
C ILE A 42 -18.44 8.81 8.40
N LYS A 43 -18.79 7.51 8.30
CA LYS A 43 -17.90 6.39 8.68
C LYS A 43 -16.56 6.55 7.97
N GLY A 44 -15.45 6.42 8.72
CA GLY A 44 -14.09 6.60 8.18
C GLY A 44 -13.82 5.84 6.89
N ASP A 45 -14.33 4.61 6.79
CA ASP A 45 -14.21 3.75 5.60
C ASP A 45 -14.83 4.38 4.33
N ALA A 46 -15.97 5.07 4.47
CA ALA A 46 -16.64 5.72 3.35
C ALA A 46 -15.84 6.94 2.85
N SER A 47 -15.24 7.70 3.76
CA SER A 47 -14.38 8.84 3.42
C SER A 47 -13.12 8.39 2.66
N VAL A 48 -12.49 7.30 3.10
CA VAL A 48 -11.34 6.71 2.42
C VAL A 48 -11.72 6.24 1.01
N ALA A 49 -12.86 5.56 0.86
CA ALA A 49 -13.34 5.10 -0.44
C ALA A 49 -13.62 6.27 -1.41
N LEU A 50 -14.34 7.31 -0.95
CA LEU A 50 -14.68 8.48 -1.75
C LEU A 50 -13.43 9.21 -2.25
N ILE A 51 -12.50 9.53 -1.35
CA ILE A 51 -11.25 10.24 -1.71
C ILE A 51 -10.39 9.38 -2.65
N SER A 52 -10.36 8.07 -2.43
CA SER A 52 -9.64 7.13 -3.29
C SER A 52 -10.16 7.12 -4.73
N VAL A 53 -11.47 6.98 -4.93
CA VAL A 53 -12.10 6.95 -6.26
C VAL A 53 -11.99 8.32 -6.93
N PHE A 54 -12.20 9.41 -6.18
CA PHE A 54 -12.04 10.76 -6.68
C PHE A 54 -10.63 11.01 -7.21
N ALA A 55 -9.59 10.65 -6.46
CA ALA A 55 -8.21 10.88 -6.88
C ALA A 55 -7.81 10.05 -8.11
N LEU A 56 -8.31 8.81 -8.23
CA LEU A 56 -8.11 7.99 -9.43
C LEU A 56 -8.79 8.61 -10.66
N ALA A 57 -10.07 8.97 -10.53
CA ALA A 57 -10.85 9.53 -11.63
C ALA A 57 -10.28 10.87 -12.09
N LEU A 58 -9.94 11.75 -11.14
CA LEU A 58 -9.33 13.05 -11.43
C LEU A 58 -7.93 12.90 -12.04
N GLY A 59 -7.10 11.97 -11.53
CA GLY A 59 -5.78 11.71 -12.10
C GLY A 59 -5.86 11.19 -13.54
N TYR A 60 -6.75 10.24 -13.82
CA TYR A 60 -6.97 9.73 -15.17
C TYR A 60 -7.49 10.81 -16.13
N LEU A 61 -8.46 11.61 -15.67
CA LEU A 61 -9.03 12.72 -16.44
C LEU A 61 -7.96 13.76 -16.81
N LEU A 62 -7.10 14.13 -15.86
CA LEU A 62 -6.02 15.09 -16.12
C LEU A 62 -4.99 14.58 -17.13
N MET A 63 -4.58 13.31 -17.02
CA MET A 63 -3.66 12.71 -17.99
C MET A 63 -4.28 12.57 -19.38
N ASN A 64 -5.62 12.45 -19.47
CA ASN A 64 -6.31 12.40 -20.75
C ASN A 64 -6.49 13.79 -21.40
N LEU A 65 -6.76 14.82 -20.60
CA LEU A 65 -6.92 16.21 -21.09
C LEU A 65 -5.60 16.86 -21.50
N PHE A 66 -4.49 16.50 -20.84
CA PHE A 66 -3.15 17.01 -21.15
C PHE A 66 -2.21 15.84 -21.47
N PRO A 67 -2.35 15.21 -22.65
CA PRO A 67 -1.55 14.06 -23.01
C PRO A 67 -0.08 14.47 -23.20
N THR A 68 0.78 14.07 -22.27
CA THR A 68 2.23 14.18 -22.37
C THR A 68 2.86 13.08 -23.23
N SER A 69 2.08 12.09 -23.67
CA SER A 69 2.55 10.92 -24.44
C SER A 69 1.49 10.41 -25.42
N ALA A 70 1.92 9.76 -26.51
CA ALA A 70 1.04 9.21 -27.55
C ALA A 70 0.12 8.07 -27.05
N ASN A 71 0.39 7.49 -25.88
CA ASN A 71 -0.35 6.35 -25.35
C ASN A 71 -0.64 6.49 -23.84
N VAL A 72 -1.51 7.43 -23.47
CA VAL A 72 -1.89 7.74 -22.07
C VAL A 72 -2.37 6.49 -21.31
N SER A 73 -3.13 5.61 -21.97
CA SER A 73 -3.63 4.38 -21.33
C SER A 73 -2.51 3.45 -20.89
N ALA A 74 -1.43 3.34 -21.67
CA ALA A 74 -0.28 2.50 -21.32
C ALA A 74 0.49 3.07 -20.12
N ASP A 75 0.64 4.39 -20.04
CA ASP A 75 1.33 5.07 -18.92
C ASP A 75 0.53 4.99 -17.62
N VAL A 76 -0.80 5.17 -17.70
CA VAL A 76 -1.71 4.96 -16.56
C VAL A 76 -1.67 3.50 -16.11
N CYS A 77 -1.79 2.54 -17.02
CA CYS A 77 -1.72 1.13 -16.66
C CYS A 77 -0.36 0.76 -16.03
N GLY A 78 0.74 1.29 -16.56
CA GLY A 78 2.08 1.08 -16.01
C GLY A 78 2.28 1.69 -14.61
N THR A 79 1.70 2.86 -14.32
CA THR A 79 1.80 3.50 -13.00
C THR A 79 0.82 2.91 -11.98
N LEU A 80 -0.34 2.41 -12.42
CA LEU A 80 -1.32 1.75 -11.56
C LEU A 80 -0.90 0.32 -11.19
N PHE A 81 -0.49 -0.46 -12.19
CA PHE A 81 -0.15 -1.87 -12.04
C PHE A 81 1.36 -2.14 -11.99
N GLY A 82 2.21 -1.12 -12.04
CA GLY A 82 3.65 -1.32 -12.09
C GLY A 82 4.09 -1.78 -13.48
N SER A 83 5.18 -1.19 -13.97
CA SER A 83 5.82 -1.62 -15.20
C SER A 83 7.04 -2.50 -14.90
N VAL A 84 7.71 -2.97 -15.95
CA VAL A 84 8.94 -3.76 -15.92
C VAL A 84 10.09 -3.06 -15.17
N SER A 85 9.91 -1.82 -14.69
CA SER A 85 10.85 -1.06 -13.87
C SER A 85 11.34 -1.76 -12.61
N ILE A 86 10.62 -2.76 -12.08
CA ILE A 86 11.16 -3.62 -11.01
C ILE A 86 12.41 -4.39 -11.46
N LEU A 87 12.57 -4.64 -12.76
CA LEU A 87 13.71 -5.34 -13.37
C LEU A 87 14.80 -4.38 -13.89
N THR A 88 14.53 -3.07 -13.98
CA THR A 88 15.48 -2.04 -14.46
C THR A 88 15.78 -0.99 -13.39
N LEU A 89 15.81 -1.42 -12.13
CA LEU A 89 16.15 -0.58 -10.98
C LEU A 89 17.59 -0.09 -11.06
N SER A 90 17.80 1.22 -10.88
CA SER A 90 19.14 1.78 -10.72
C SER A 90 19.74 1.38 -9.36
N PRO A 91 21.06 1.16 -9.24
CA PRO A 91 21.70 0.86 -7.95
C PRO A 91 21.36 1.88 -6.86
N ALA A 92 21.18 3.15 -7.22
CA ALA A 92 20.82 4.22 -6.30
C ALA A 92 19.40 4.04 -5.71
N GLU A 93 18.44 3.62 -6.53
CA GLU A 93 17.05 3.38 -6.10
C GLU A 93 16.98 2.18 -5.15
N VAL A 94 17.79 1.15 -5.40
CA VAL A 94 17.93 -0.01 -4.51
C VAL A 94 18.48 0.40 -3.14
N TRP A 95 19.50 1.25 -3.09
CA TRP A 95 20.06 1.76 -1.83
C TRP A 95 19.05 2.60 -1.03
N VAL A 96 18.30 3.48 -1.69
CA VAL A 96 17.24 4.27 -1.06
C VAL A 96 16.13 3.37 -0.53
N CYS A 97 15.68 2.40 -1.32
CA CYS A 97 14.64 1.46 -0.92
C CYS A 97 15.09 0.56 0.25
N SER A 98 16.35 0.11 0.23
CA SER A 98 16.94 -0.68 1.32
C SER A 98 17.09 0.13 2.60
N GLY A 99 17.56 1.37 2.52
CA GLY A 99 17.67 2.27 3.67
C GLY A 99 16.31 2.57 4.30
N LEU A 100 15.29 2.81 3.49
CA LEU A 100 13.92 3.05 3.96
C LEU A 100 13.29 1.77 4.57
N SER A 101 13.52 0.61 3.95
CA SER A 101 13.06 -0.67 4.50
C SER A 101 13.62 -0.87 5.91
N LEU A 102 14.93 -0.65 6.08
CA LEU A 102 15.59 -0.73 7.38
C LEU A 102 15.02 0.28 8.38
N LEU A 103 14.82 1.53 7.97
CA LEU A 103 14.21 2.57 8.81
C LEU A 103 12.79 2.18 9.26
N THR A 104 11.97 1.66 8.34
CA THR A 104 10.58 1.27 8.63
C THR A 104 10.54 0.10 9.61
N VAL A 105 11.41 -0.89 9.42
CA VAL A 105 11.55 -2.02 10.35
C VAL A 105 12.06 -1.54 11.71
N ALA A 106 13.06 -0.66 11.75
CA ALA A 106 13.58 -0.11 13.00
C ALA A 106 12.50 0.64 13.79
N VAL A 107 11.72 1.49 13.12
CA VAL A 107 10.61 2.21 13.75
C VAL A 107 9.53 1.22 14.22
N PHE A 108 9.20 0.20 13.42
CA PHE A 108 8.25 -0.83 13.84
C PHE A 108 8.71 -1.58 15.10
N VAL A 109 9.99 -1.93 15.19
CA VAL A 109 10.56 -2.64 16.36
C VAL A 109 10.61 -1.72 17.59
N ILE A 110 11.06 -0.47 17.46
CA ILE A 110 11.15 0.49 18.57
C ILE A 110 9.75 0.81 19.13
N PHE A 111 8.76 1.00 18.26
CA PHE A 111 7.41 1.37 18.65
C PHE A 111 6.44 0.19 18.74
N TYR A 112 6.93 -1.06 18.68
CA TYR A 112 6.12 -2.27 18.63
C TYR A 112 5.02 -2.30 19.70
N ASN A 113 5.38 -2.07 20.98
CA ASN A 113 4.43 -2.10 22.09
C ASN A 113 3.34 -1.02 21.96
N ARG A 114 3.68 0.16 21.43
CA ARG A 114 2.70 1.26 21.26
C ARG A 114 1.82 1.05 20.04
N ILE A 115 2.37 0.57 18.93
CA ILE A 115 1.60 0.21 17.72
C ILE A 115 0.63 -0.92 18.06
N PHE A 116 1.08 -1.94 18.81
CA PHE A 116 0.23 -3.03 19.26
C PHE A 116 -0.94 -2.54 20.12
N ALA A 117 -0.66 -1.69 21.12
CA ALA A 117 -1.69 -1.14 22.00
C ALA A 117 -2.76 -0.35 21.21
N VAL A 118 -2.33 0.50 20.27
CA VAL A 118 -3.25 1.31 19.45
C VAL A 118 -4.05 0.45 18.46
N THR A 119 -3.43 -0.58 17.88
CA THR A 119 -4.08 -1.45 16.87
C THR A 119 -5.07 -2.43 17.51
N PHE A 120 -4.82 -2.87 18.74
CA PHE A 120 -5.68 -3.86 19.41
C PHE A 120 -6.90 -3.21 20.06
N ASP A 121 -6.71 -2.08 20.76
CA ASP A 121 -7.81 -1.31 21.34
C ASP A 121 -7.41 0.15 21.52
N GLU A 122 -7.80 0.99 20.55
CA GLU A 122 -7.53 2.43 20.58
C GLU A 122 -8.19 3.11 21.79
N ASN A 123 -9.37 2.64 22.23
CA ASN A 123 -10.09 3.23 23.36
C ASN A 123 -9.40 2.89 24.68
N PHE A 124 -8.92 1.66 24.84
CA PHE A 124 -8.12 1.25 25.98
C PHE A 124 -6.76 1.96 26.02
N ALA A 125 -6.12 2.15 24.85
CA ALA A 125 -4.88 2.91 24.75
C ALA A 125 -5.07 4.39 25.12
N LYS A 126 -6.19 5.01 24.72
CA LYS A 126 -6.57 6.37 25.16
C LYS A 126 -6.81 6.43 26.67
N ALA A 127 -7.52 5.46 27.23
CA ALA A 127 -7.83 5.39 28.66
C ALA A 127 -6.58 5.17 29.54
N THR A 128 -5.57 4.47 29.01
CA THR A 128 -4.29 4.23 29.70
C THR A 128 -3.29 5.39 29.58
N GLY A 129 -3.71 6.53 29.01
CA GLY A 129 -2.90 7.75 28.92
C GLY A 129 -1.92 7.78 27.74
N VAL A 130 -2.03 6.84 26.79
CA VAL A 130 -1.25 6.88 25.55
C VAL A 130 -1.87 7.92 24.62
N LYS A 131 -1.06 8.87 24.14
CA LYS A 131 -1.46 9.87 23.13
C LYS A 131 -1.63 9.21 21.75
N THR A 132 -2.71 8.44 21.58
CA THR A 132 -2.99 7.64 20.38
C THR A 132 -3.03 8.46 19.09
N GLU A 133 -3.49 9.72 19.14
CA GLU A 133 -3.46 10.65 18.00
C GLU A 133 -2.04 10.84 17.43
N ILE A 134 -1.03 10.98 18.29
CA ILE A 134 0.36 11.19 17.86
C ILE A 134 0.91 9.93 17.20
N TYR A 135 0.63 8.75 17.77
CA TYR A 135 1.08 7.47 17.21
C TYR A 135 0.41 7.17 15.88
N ASN A 136 -0.91 7.41 15.77
CA ASN A 136 -1.62 7.28 14.51
C ASN A 136 -1.06 8.22 13.44
N LEU A 137 -0.70 9.46 13.81
CA LEU A 137 -0.07 10.40 12.88
C LEU A 137 1.31 9.92 12.43
N ILE A 138 2.17 9.48 13.36
CA ILE A 138 3.50 8.92 13.03
C ILE A 138 3.37 7.73 12.09
N ILE A 139 2.47 6.78 12.41
CA ILE A 139 2.22 5.59 11.58
C ILE A 139 1.75 6.02 10.18
N ALA A 140 0.79 6.94 10.08
CA ALA A 140 0.28 7.40 8.79
C ALA A 140 1.34 8.13 7.95
N VAL A 141 2.21 8.93 8.57
CA VAL A 141 3.31 9.61 7.85
C VAL A 141 4.31 8.58 7.32
N ILE A 142 4.71 7.60 8.14
CA ILE A 142 5.62 6.54 7.71
C ILE A 142 5.00 5.74 6.56
N ILE A 143 3.74 5.35 6.69
CA ILE A 143 3.02 4.63 5.64
C ILE A 143 2.95 5.48 4.36
N ALA A 144 2.63 6.76 4.47
CA ALA A 144 2.57 7.66 3.30
C ALA A 144 3.93 7.73 2.58
N VAL A 145 5.03 7.91 3.32
CA VAL A 145 6.39 7.94 2.76
C VAL A 145 6.74 6.62 2.08
N VAL A 146 6.46 5.49 2.74
CA VAL A 146 6.70 4.15 2.18
C VAL A 146 5.88 3.93 0.91
N ILE A 147 4.60 4.32 0.88
CA ILE A 147 3.73 4.17 -0.29
C ILE A 147 4.22 5.02 -1.46
N VAL A 148 4.58 6.29 -1.24
CA VAL A 148 5.03 7.18 -2.32
C VAL A 148 6.29 6.64 -2.99
N LEU A 149 7.24 6.15 -2.19
CA LEU A 149 8.48 5.59 -2.71
C LEU A 149 8.25 4.24 -3.40
N ALA A 150 7.44 3.36 -2.80
CA ALA A 150 7.09 2.07 -3.40
C ALA A 150 6.27 2.20 -4.69
N MET A 151 5.50 3.30 -4.84
CA MET A 151 4.64 3.52 -6.00
C MET A 151 5.43 3.61 -7.30
N ASN A 152 6.63 4.18 -7.25
CA ASN A 152 7.53 4.25 -8.41
C ASN A 152 8.05 2.85 -8.84
N LEU A 153 8.06 1.88 -7.93
CA LEU A 153 8.62 0.55 -8.17
C LEU A 153 7.58 -0.49 -8.54
N VAL A 154 6.44 -0.49 -7.83
CA VAL A 154 5.45 -1.57 -7.88
C VAL A 154 4.12 -1.11 -8.47
N GLY A 155 3.86 0.20 -8.49
CA GLY A 155 2.58 0.76 -8.91
C GLY A 155 1.54 0.86 -7.80
N SER A 156 0.61 1.81 -7.95
CA SER A 156 -0.25 2.24 -6.84
C SER A 156 -1.31 1.21 -6.40
N LEU A 157 -1.81 0.38 -7.32
CA LEU A 157 -2.82 -0.64 -7.03
C LEU A 157 -2.20 -1.86 -6.35
N LEU A 158 -1.00 -2.26 -6.77
CA LEU A 158 -0.31 -3.40 -6.15
C LEU A 158 -0.01 -3.18 -4.69
N ILE A 159 0.37 -1.97 -4.30
CA ILE A 159 0.66 -1.67 -2.89
C ILE A 159 -0.55 -1.99 -2.02
N SER A 160 -1.75 -1.65 -2.49
CA SER A 160 -2.99 -1.97 -1.75
C SER A 160 -3.16 -3.49 -1.62
N ALA A 161 -2.89 -4.25 -2.68
CA ALA A 161 -2.97 -5.70 -2.63
C ALA A 161 -1.92 -6.31 -1.69
N LEU A 162 -0.66 -5.90 -1.82
CA LEU A 162 0.48 -6.39 -1.03
C LEU A 162 0.39 -6.09 0.46
N ILE A 163 -0.39 -5.09 0.85
CA ILE A 163 -0.67 -4.78 2.26
C ILE A 163 -1.87 -5.60 2.75
N ILE A 164 -2.97 -5.64 1.98
CA ILE A 164 -4.25 -6.16 2.46
C ILE A 164 -4.31 -7.69 2.40
N PHE A 165 -3.99 -8.31 1.27
CA PHE A 165 -4.13 -9.76 1.10
C PHE A 165 -3.29 -10.60 2.08
N PRO A 166 -1.99 -10.34 2.28
CA PRO A 166 -1.19 -11.18 3.17
C PRO A 166 -1.59 -11.01 4.64
N ALA A 167 -1.96 -9.79 5.07
CA ALA A 167 -2.45 -9.54 6.41
C ALA A 167 -3.77 -10.27 6.66
N LEU A 168 -4.75 -10.15 5.75
CA LEU A 168 -6.03 -10.85 5.86
C LEU A 168 -5.86 -12.37 5.82
N SER A 169 -4.97 -12.89 4.97
CA SER A 169 -4.65 -14.32 4.89
C SER A 169 -4.10 -14.84 6.21
N ALA A 170 -3.13 -14.14 6.81
CA ALA A 170 -2.52 -14.52 8.08
C ALA A 170 -3.53 -14.46 9.25
N MET A 171 -4.40 -13.44 9.28
CA MET A 171 -5.43 -13.29 10.31
C MET A 171 -6.48 -14.42 10.30
N ARG A 172 -6.69 -15.11 9.17
CA ARG A 172 -7.59 -16.28 9.12
C ARG A 172 -7.04 -17.49 9.88
N VAL A 173 -5.72 -17.57 10.05
CA VAL A 173 -5.05 -18.75 10.61
C VAL A 173 -4.49 -18.47 12.01
N PHE A 174 -3.93 -17.28 12.25
CA PHE A 174 -3.23 -16.92 13.48
C PHE A 174 -4.02 -15.92 14.33
N LYS A 175 -3.93 -16.08 15.66
CA LYS A 175 -4.56 -15.17 16.65
C LYS A 175 -3.57 -14.22 17.34
N SER A 176 -2.28 -14.56 17.33
CA SER A 176 -1.24 -13.72 17.94
C SER A 176 -0.78 -12.66 16.95
N PHE A 177 -0.70 -11.41 17.39
CA PHE A 177 -0.27 -10.28 16.56
C PHE A 177 1.11 -10.50 15.94
N LEU A 178 2.05 -11.05 16.71
CA LEU A 178 3.40 -11.36 16.23
C LEU A 178 3.37 -12.46 15.15
N SER A 179 2.58 -13.52 15.36
CA SER A 179 2.42 -14.58 14.37
C SER A 179 1.74 -14.08 13.09
N VAL A 180 0.76 -13.19 13.21
CA VAL A 180 0.08 -12.57 12.06
C VAL A 180 1.05 -11.69 11.28
N THR A 181 1.84 -10.85 11.95
CA THR A 181 2.82 -9.97 11.28
C THR A 181 3.90 -10.77 10.57
N VAL A 182 4.53 -11.74 11.24
CA VAL A 182 5.57 -12.57 10.62
C VAL A 182 5.01 -13.39 9.46
N CYS A 183 3.84 -14.02 9.63
CA CYS A 183 3.24 -14.79 8.55
C CYS A 183 2.84 -13.91 7.36
N ALA A 184 2.28 -12.72 7.61
CA ALA A 184 1.95 -11.77 6.55
C ALA A 184 3.20 -11.33 5.78
N THR A 185 4.31 -11.03 6.48
CA THR A 185 5.58 -10.68 5.82
C THR A 185 6.09 -11.82 4.95
N VAL A 186 6.16 -13.05 5.49
CA VAL A 186 6.63 -14.22 4.73
C VAL A 186 5.73 -14.50 3.53
N LEU A 187 4.42 -14.43 3.70
CA LEU A 187 3.45 -14.67 2.64
C LEU A 187 3.57 -13.59 1.55
N SER A 188 3.71 -12.32 1.94
CA SER A 188 3.90 -11.21 1.00
C SER A 188 5.15 -11.40 0.15
N VAL A 189 6.29 -11.71 0.76
CA VAL A 189 7.56 -11.97 0.04
C VAL A 189 7.44 -13.20 -0.87
N ALA A 190 6.90 -14.31 -0.37
CA ALA A 190 6.77 -15.55 -1.14
C ALA A 190 5.85 -15.37 -2.36
N THR A 191 4.69 -14.73 -2.18
CA THR A 191 3.73 -14.49 -3.27
C THR A 191 4.23 -13.46 -4.28
N ALA A 192 4.97 -12.43 -3.84
CA ALA A 192 5.64 -11.50 -4.75
C ALA A 192 6.72 -12.20 -5.58
N PHE A 193 7.54 -13.07 -4.96
CA PHE A 193 8.59 -13.82 -5.64
C PHE A 193 8.02 -14.83 -6.64
N ILE A 194 7.00 -15.60 -6.25
CA ILE A 194 6.30 -16.53 -7.14
C ILE A 194 5.62 -15.78 -8.29
N GLY A 195 4.94 -14.66 -8.01
CA GLY A 195 4.30 -13.82 -9.02
C GLY A 195 5.29 -13.24 -10.04
N LEU A 196 6.49 -12.86 -9.58
CA LEU A 196 7.58 -12.40 -10.43
C LEU A 196 8.12 -13.51 -11.33
N ILE A 197 8.42 -14.69 -10.78
CA ILE A 197 8.90 -15.85 -11.56
C ILE A 197 7.89 -16.26 -12.62
N LEU A 198 6.60 -16.33 -12.25
CA LEU A 198 5.53 -16.65 -13.19
C LEU A 198 5.42 -15.61 -14.30
N ALA A 199 5.51 -14.32 -13.96
CA ALA A 199 5.48 -13.25 -14.97
C ALA A 199 6.62 -13.37 -16.00
N ILE A 200 7.82 -13.73 -15.55
CA ILE A 200 8.99 -13.90 -16.42
C ILE A 200 8.92 -15.21 -17.23
N GLY A 201 8.39 -16.28 -16.63
CA GLY A 201 8.28 -17.59 -17.28
C GLY A 201 7.13 -17.71 -18.29
N LEU A 202 6.16 -16.80 -18.27
CA LEU A 202 5.02 -16.80 -19.20
C LEU A 202 5.42 -16.12 -20.54
N PRO A 203 5.31 -16.82 -21.68
CA PRO A 203 5.80 -16.34 -22.98
C PRO A 203 5.02 -15.17 -23.59
N GLN A 204 4.02 -14.62 -22.90
CA GLN A 204 3.08 -13.61 -23.42
C GLN A 204 3.36 -12.17 -22.93
N GLY A 205 4.50 -11.90 -22.29
CA GLY A 205 4.81 -10.55 -21.81
C GLY A 205 3.78 -10.03 -20.81
N VAL A 206 3.35 -10.89 -19.88
CA VAL A 206 2.29 -10.57 -18.92
C VAL A 206 2.79 -9.51 -17.94
N PRO A 207 2.01 -8.45 -17.64
CA PRO A 207 2.43 -7.44 -16.68
C PRO A 207 2.68 -8.07 -15.30
N VAL A 208 3.82 -7.75 -14.68
CA VAL A 208 4.27 -8.34 -13.41
C VAL A 208 3.32 -8.02 -12.25
N GLY A 209 2.69 -6.84 -12.30
CA GLY A 209 1.81 -6.42 -11.22
C GLY A 209 0.54 -7.26 -11.06
N PRO A 210 -0.31 -7.33 -12.10
CA PRO A 210 -1.52 -8.14 -12.07
C PRO A 210 -1.25 -9.61 -11.74
N THR A 211 -0.13 -10.19 -12.19
CA THR A 211 0.22 -11.58 -11.85
C THR A 211 0.47 -11.75 -10.35
N ILE A 212 1.20 -10.83 -9.71
CA ILE A 212 1.41 -10.85 -8.25
C ILE A 212 0.07 -10.78 -7.52
N VAL A 213 -0.84 -9.89 -7.94
CA VAL A 213 -2.17 -9.76 -7.31
C VAL A 213 -2.97 -11.06 -7.44
N VAL A 214 -2.96 -11.69 -8.62
CA VAL A 214 -3.65 -12.97 -8.83
C VAL A 214 -3.07 -14.06 -7.93
N VAL A 215 -1.73 -14.16 -7.83
CA VAL A 215 -1.07 -15.11 -6.92
C VAL A 215 -1.48 -14.87 -5.47
N GLN A 216 -1.57 -13.61 -5.05
CA GLN A 216 -1.98 -13.28 -3.69
C GLN A 216 -3.45 -13.57 -3.40
N ALA A 217 -4.33 -13.37 -4.39
CA ALA A 217 -5.74 -13.75 -4.29
C ALA A 217 -5.89 -15.29 -4.16
N VAL A 218 -5.11 -16.05 -4.93
CA VAL A 218 -5.08 -17.53 -4.81
C VAL A 218 -4.57 -17.94 -3.43
N ALA A 219 -3.47 -17.35 -2.96
CA ALA A 219 -2.94 -17.63 -1.62
C ALA A 219 -3.97 -17.31 -0.52
N PHE A 220 -4.69 -16.20 -0.64
CA PHE A 220 -5.79 -15.86 0.27
C PHE A 220 -6.91 -16.91 0.25
N GLY A 221 -7.31 -17.40 -0.93
CA GLY A 221 -8.29 -18.47 -1.06
C GLY A 221 -7.86 -19.75 -0.35
N VAL A 222 -6.58 -20.14 -0.49
CA VAL A 222 -6.01 -21.31 0.21
C VAL A 222 -6.03 -21.10 1.73
N PHE A 223 -5.59 -19.94 2.22
CA PHE A 223 -5.60 -19.65 3.66
C PHE A 223 -7.02 -19.55 4.24
N TYR A 224 -7.98 -19.08 3.45
CA TYR A 224 -9.39 -19.07 3.82
C TYR A 224 -9.93 -20.50 3.97
N LEU A 225 -9.65 -21.39 3.02
CA LEU A 225 -9.98 -22.82 3.11
C LEU A 225 -9.36 -23.49 4.33
N VAL A 226 -8.06 -23.24 4.59
CA VAL A 226 -7.37 -23.76 5.78
C VAL A 226 -7.99 -23.24 7.07
N GLY A 227 -8.37 -21.96 7.12
CA GLY A 227 -9.07 -21.35 8.25
C GLY A 227 -10.46 -21.95 8.48
N PHE A 228 -11.18 -22.26 7.40
CA PHE A 228 -12.47 -22.92 7.43
C PHE A 228 -12.36 -24.36 7.96
N ILE A 229 -11.42 -25.16 7.44
CA ILE A 229 -11.18 -26.55 7.86
C ILE A 229 -10.75 -26.62 9.34
N LYS A 230 -9.98 -25.64 9.84
CA LYS A 230 -9.63 -25.53 11.26
C LYS A 230 -10.78 -25.06 12.16
N GLY A 231 -12.00 -24.86 11.63
CA GLY A 231 -13.17 -24.42 12.38
C GLY A 231 -13.05 -22.99 12.93
N ARG A 232 -12.19 -22.15 12.34
CA ARG A 232 -11.90 -20.79 12.84
C ARG A 232 -12.65 -19.69 12.12
N VAL A 233 -13.35 -20.01 11.03
CA VAL A 233 -14.27 -19.09 10.34
C VAL A 233 -15.68 -19.45 10.80
N LYS A 234 -16.24 -18.69 11.76
CA LYS A 234 -17.69 -18.69 11.96
C LYS A 234 -18.30 -17.83 10.86
N ALA A 235 -19.24 -18.42 10.11
CA ALA A 235 -20.11 -17.71 9.19
C ALA A 235 -20.95 -16.66 9.93
#